data_AF-A0A842WVE2-F1
#
_entry.id   AF-A0A842WVE2-F1
#
_cell.length_a   1.000
_cell.length_b   1.000
_cell.length_c   1.000
_cell.angle_alpha   90.00
_cell.angle_beta   90.00
_cell.angle_gamma   90.00
#
_symmetry.space_group_name_H-M   'P 1'
#
loop_
_entity.id
_entity.type
_entity.pdbx_description
1 polymer ?
#
loop_
_entity_poly.entity_id
_entity_poly.type
_entity_poly.pdbx_seq_one_letter_code
_entity_poly.pdbx_strand_id
1 'polypeptide(L)'
;MEDSPLVMPSSGIYNFALVVTIVIWSFLSSYVAQYALVELSLELWLLQASGFVLFLIPCVFAILWIQKNRIALLDVEWEFREKEIAFSEYEKIAMDYAQTYSGIIQTVDLWWLVASLLTGISSLSLPFVFAFSHPILIQVAPFVFGFTMVLYGISVSVFLRSFISAPISSEFPFVPPKYIRNAISLFISTPSLSWTGVSIDIGRFGDYYVLEDLKVVGRIDSIESVARIVAELDESGEIKRIVPELNFKDAPKIESIKSNISPASIQLLIVEIIKIYVKLRGSNELLDEVLEELSIDITIE
;
A
#
# COMPACT_ATOMS: atom_id res chain seq x y z
N MET A 1 -7.58 -22.83 -23.39
CA MET A 1 -7.94 -21.46 -23.00
C MET A 1 -8.39 -21.60 -21.57
N GLU A 2 -7.48 -21.41 -20.64
CA GLU A 2 -7.85 -21.35 -19.22
C GLU A 2 -8.69 -20.09 -19.05
N ASP A 3 -9.93 -20.28 -18.62
CA ASP A 3 -10.81 -19.18 -18.28
C ASP A 3 -10.10 -18.35 -17.20
N SER A 4 -9.95 -17.04 -17.44
CA SER A 4 -9.37 -16.14 -16.46
C SER A 4 -10.13 -16.32 -15.14
N PRO A 5 -9.45 -16.58 -14.01
CA PRO A 5 -10.09 -16.74 -12.71
C PRO A 5 -10.77 -15.45 -12.24
N LEU A 6 -10.45 -14.32 -12.89
CA LEU A 6 -10.88 -13.01 -12.47
C LEU A 6 -11.96 -12.49 -13.43
N VAL A 7 -13.20 -12.45 -12.94
CA VAL A 7 -14.33 -11.90 -13.67
C VAL A 7 -14.30 -10.38 -13.51
N MET A 8 -13.69 -9.68 -14.48
CA MET A 8 -13.78 -8.22 -14.56
C MET A 8 -14.98 -7.80 -15.40
N PRO A 9 -15.88 -6.93 -14.88
CA PRO A 9 -16.90 -6.32 -15.73
C PRO A 9 -16.23 -5.45 -16.79
N SER A 10 -16.85 -5.33 -17.98
CA SER A 10 -16.38 -4.41 -19.01
C SER A 10 -16.29 -2.99 -18.44
N SER A 11 -15.08 -2.44 -18.36
CA SER A 11 -14.83 -1.10 -17.78
C SER A 11 -15.47 0.02 -18.62
N GLY A 12 -15.75 -0.24 -19.90
CA GLY A 12 -16.29 0.75 -20.85
C GLY A 12 -17.61 1.37 -20.43
N ILE A 13 -18.58 0.56 -19.98
CA ILE A 13 -19.92 1.07 -19.60
C ILE A 13 -19.82 2.00 -18.37
N TYR A 14 -19.01 1.63 -17.38
CA TYR A 14 -18.83 2.42 -16.16
C TYR A 14 -18.03 3.70 -16.42
N ASN A 15 -16.97 3.61 -17.22
CA ASN A 15 -16.21 4.79 -17.64
C ASN A 15 -17.09 5.76 -18.46
N PHE A 16 -17.94 5.24 -19.34
CA PHE A 16 -18.90 6.04 -20.09
C PHE A 16 -19.92 6.71 -19.14
N ALA A 17 -20.49 5.96 -18.20
CA ALA A 17 -21.40 6.50 -17.20
C ALA A 17 -20.75 7.60 -16.34
N LEU A 18 -19.49 7.43 -15.92
CA LEU A 18 -18.72 8.45 -15.20
C LEU A 18 -18.54 9.71 -16.04
N VAL A 19 -18.07 9.58 -17.29
CA VAL A 19 -17.84 10.72 -18.19
C VAL A 19 -19.15 11.47 -18.44
N VAL A 20 -20.23 10.77 -18.76
CA VAL A 20 -21.56 11.37 -18.97
C VAL A 20 -22.03 12.11 -17.72
N THR A 21 -21.87 11.50 -16.54
CA THR A 21 -22.24 12.13 -15.26
C THR A 21 -21.46 13.42 -15.03
N ILE A 22 -20.14 13.40 -15.18
CA ILE A 22 -19.27 14.58 -15.01
C ILE A 22 -19.63 15.69 -16.01
N VAL A 23 -19.87 15.33 -17.27
CA VAL A 23 -20.23 16.30 -18.33
C VAL A 23 -21.59 16.94 -18.03
N ILE A 24 -22.61 16.15 -17.68
CA ILE A 24 -23.93 16.69 -17.29
C ILE A 24 -23.78 17.62 -16.08
N TRP A 25 -22.97 17.20 -15.09
CA TRP A 25 -22.73 18.00 -13.89
C TRP A 25 -22.05 19.34 -14.20
N SER A 26 -21.10 19.34 -15.13
CA SER A 26 -20.42 20.54 -15.63
C SER A 26 -21.37 21.52 -16.33
N PHE A 27 -22.29 21.01 -17.15
CA PHE A 27 -23.31 21.85 -17.79
C PHE A 27 -24.28 22.44 -16.76
N LEU A 28 -24.76 21.62 -15.81
CA LEU A 28 -25.64 22.08 -14.74
C LEU A 28 -24.96 23.13 -13.85
N SER A 29 -23.71 22.90 -13.47
CA SER A 29 -22.95 23.83 -12.65
C SER A 29 -22.73 25.15 -13.38
N SER A 30 -22.36 25.10 -14.66
CA SER A 30 -22.23 26.28 -15.51
C SER A 30 -23.54 27.06 -15.63
N TYR A 31 -24.66 26.36 -15.85
CA TYR A 31 -25.98 26.98 -15.92
C TYR A 31 -26.35 27.68 -14.61
N VAL A 32 -26.16 27.03 -13.46
CA VAL A 32 -26.44 27.66 -12.16
C VAL A 32 -25.54 28.86 -11.91
N ALA A 33 -24.27 28.79 -12.28
CA ALA A 33 -23.35 29.92 -12.14
C ALA A 33 -23.77 31.15 -12.93
N GLN A 34 -24.46 31.00 -14.06
CA GLN A 34 -24.99 32.15 -14.82
C GLN A 34 -25.99 32.97 -13.99
N TYR A 35 -26.77 32.34 -13.11
CA TYR A 35 -27.73 33.04 -12.25
C TYR A 35 -27.08 33.48 -10.95
N ALA A 36 -26.34 32.57 -10.30
CA ALA A 36 -25.74 32.81 -8.99
C ALA A 36 -24.74 33.97 -8.97
N LEU A 37 -23.92 34.09 -10.03
CA LEU A 37 -22.88 35.11 -10.11
C LEU A 37 -23.43 36.50 -10.44
N VAL A 38 -24.67 36.61 -10.95
CA VAL A 38 -25.31 37.91 -11.22
C VAL A 38 -25.67 38.63 -9.92
N GLU A 39 -26.05 37.87 -8.87
CA GLU A 39 -26.37 38.44 -7.57
C GLU A 39 -25.14 38.90 -6.79
N LEU A 40 -23.93 38.49 -7.21
CA LEU A 40 -22.62 38.86 -6.64
C LEU A 40 -22.50 38.69 -5.10
N SER A 41 -23.35 37.86 -4.49
CA SER A 41 -23.26 37.51 -3.07
C SER A 41 -22.29 36.35 -2.88
N LEU A 42 -21.18 36.60 -2.18
CA LEU A 42 -20.18 35.57 -1.87
C LEU A 42 -20.78 34.41 -1.07
N GLU A 43 -21.64 34.72 -0.09
CA GLU A 43 -22.26 33.71 0.77
C GLU A 43 -23.17 32.78 -0.04
N LEU A 44 -24.01 33.35 -0.90
CA LEU A 44 -24.93 32.58 -1.73
C LEU A 44 -24.17 31.76 -2.78
N TRP A 45 -23.13 32.35 -3.40
CA TRP A 45 -22.26 31.65 -4.34
C TRP A 45 -21.59 30.44 -3.69
N LEU A 46 -20.95 30.62 -2.53
CA LEU A 46 -20.27 29.53 -1.83
C LEU A 46 -21.24 28.43 -1.42
N LEU A 47 -22.45 28.78 -0.95
CA LEU A 47 -23.46 27.79 -0.59
C LEU A 47 -23.89 26.95 -1.80
N GLN A 48 -24.20 27.60 -2.93
CA GLN A 48 -24.65 26.88 -4.13
C GLN A 48 -23.50 26.08 -4.76
N ALA A 49 -22.32 26.67 -4.93
CA ALA A 49 -21.17 26.02 -5.54
C ALA A 49 -20.66 24.84 -4.69
N SER A 50 -20.62 24.98 -3.36
CA SER A 50 -20.25 23.86 -2.47
C SER A 50 -21.27 22.72 -2.54
N GLY A 51 -22.56 23.01 -2.69
CA GLY A 51 -23.59 22.00 -2.94
C GLY A 51 -23.29 21.17 -4.19
N PHE A 52 -22.93 21.81 -5.30
CA PHE A 52 -22.56 21.10 -6.54
C PHE A 52 -21.29 20.27 -6.40
N VAL A 53 -20.26 20.79 -5.73
CA VAL A 53 -19.00 20.07 -5.46
C VAL A 53 -19.27 18.84 -4.60
N LEU A 54 -19.96 19.00 -3.48
CA LEU A 54 -20.22 17.92 -2.52
C LEU A 54 -21.15 16.85 -3.08
N PHE A 55 -22.17 17.23 -3.87
CA PHE A 55 -23.14 16.27 -4.40
C PHE A 55 -22.59 15.44 -5.57
N LEU A 56 -21.53 15.89 -6.25
CA LEU A 56 -20.86 15.06 -7.26
C LEU A 56 -20.19 13.83 -6.64
N ILE A 57 -19.67 13.94 -5.41
CA ILE A 57 -18.98 12.86 -4.69
C ILE A 57 -19.83 11.59 -4.59
N PRO A 58 -21.06 11.61 -4.02
CA PRO A 58 -21.89 10.40 -3.92
C PRO A 58 -22.30 9.84 -5.29
N CYS A 59 -22.49 10.67 -6.31
CA CYS A 59 -22.80 10.19 -7.66
C CYS A 59 -21.63 9.39 -8.26
N VAL A 60 -20.41 9.94 -8.20
CA VAL A 60 -19.19 9.28 -8.67
C VAL A 60 -18.92 8.02 -7.85
N PHE A 61 -19.06 8.12 -6.52
CA PHE A 61 -18.88 7.00 -5.60
C PHE A 61 -19.82 5.84 -5.94
N ALA A 62 -21.12 6.10 -6.17
CA ALA A 62 -22.07 5.05 -6.50
C ALA A 62 -21.71 4.30 -7.78
N ILE A 63 -21.27 5.00 -8.83
CA ILE A 63 -20.87 4.37 -10.09
C ILE A 63 -19.63 3.48 -9.90
N LEU A 64 -18.62 4.00 -9.20
CA LEU A 64 -17.39 3.26 -8.90
C LEU A 64 -17.64 2.07 -7.98
N TRP A 65 -18.52 2.23 -6.99
CA TRP A 65 -18.93 1.18 -6.06
C TRP A 65 -19.59 0.01 -6.80
N ILE A 66 -20.54 0.31 -7.70
CA ILE A 66 -21.18 -0.72 -8.53
C ILE A 66 -20.16 -1.41 -9.43
N GLN A 67 -19.20 -0.67 -9.98
CA GLN A 67 -18.14 -1.25 -10.81
C GLN A 67 -17.26 -2.22 -10.01
N LYS A 68 -16.77 -1.80 -8.83
CA LYS A 68 -15.87 -2.61 -8.00
C LYS A 68 -16.56 -3.85 -7.41
N ASN A 69 -17.84 -3.74 -7.03
CA ASN A 69 -18.59 -4.89 -6.50
C ASN A 69 -18.89 -5.99 -7.51
N ARG A 70 -18.64 -5.76 -8.80
CA ARG A 70 -18.77 -6.79 -9.83
C ARG A 70 -17.47 -7.52 -10.11
N ILE A 71 -16.36 -7.09 -9.54
CA ILE A 71 -15.09 -7.82 -9.64
C ILE A 71 -15.20 -9.03 -8.72
N ALA A 72 -15.12 -10.22 -9.31
CA ALA A 72 -15.18 -11.48 -8.59
C ALA A 72 -13.99 -12.36 -8.97
N LEU A 73 -13.54 -13.15 -7.99
CA LEU A 73 -12.56 -14.20 -8.14
C LEU A 73 -13.35 -15.52 -8.11
N LEU A 74 -13.18 -16.34 -9.13
CA LEU A 74 -13.67 -17.72 -9.12
C LEU A 74 -12.87 -18.54 -8.12
N ASP A 75 -13.33 -19.74 -7.75
CA ASP A 75 -12.56 -20.60 -6.85
C ASP A 75 -11.19 -20.93 -7.50
N VAL A 76 -10.14 -20.43 -6.85
CA VAL A 76 -8.74 -20.57 -7.28
C VAL A 76 -7.97 -21.34 -6.22
N GLU A 77 -7.26 -22.38 -6.65
CA GLU A 77 -6.27 -23.06 -5.83
C GLU A 77 -4.88 -22.46 -6.12
N TRP A 78 -4.39 -21.62 -5.22
CA TRP A 78 -3.09 -20.97 -5.36
C TRP A 78 -1.94 -21.95 -5.11
N GLU A 79 -1.00 -22.03 -6.05
CA GLU A 79 0.28 -22.71 -5.82
C GLU A 79 1.25 -21.78 -5.10
N PHE A 80 1.30 -21.85 -3.77
CA PHE A 80 2.21 -21.05 -2.97
C PHE A 80 3.64 -21.60 -2.99
N ARG A 81 4.59 -20.68 -3.14
CA ARG A 81 6.02 -20.96 -2.97
C ARG A 81 6.65 -19.86 -2.13
N GLU A 82 7.29 -20.25 -1.03
CA GLU A 82 8.09 -19.35 -0.21
C GLU A 82 9.31 -18.89 -1.01
N LYS A 83 9.56 -17.58 -1.03
CA LYS A 83 10.73 -16.98 -1.68
C LYS A 83 11.33 -15.93 -0.76
N GLU A 84 12.62 -16.09 -0.47
CA GLU A 84 13.43 -15.05 0.17
C GLU A 84 14.06 -14.16 -0.90
N ILE A 85 13.85 -12.85 -0.78
CA ILE A 85 14.35 -11.85 -1.73
C ILE A 85 14.94 -10.65 -1.02
N ALA A 86 15.84 -9.95 -1.70
CA ALA A 86 16.39 -8.69 -1.19
C ALA A 86 15.28 -7.63 -1.13
N PHE A 87 15.39 -6.71 -0.16
CA PHE A 87 14.39 -5.64 0.01
C PHE A 87 14.20 -4.79 -1.26
N SER A 88 15.26 -4.54 -2.03
CA SER A 88 15.19 -3.80 -3.29
C SER A 88 14.48 -4.56 -4.42
N GLU A 89 14.48 -5.90 -4.38
CA GLU A 89 13.69 -6.73 -5.30
C GLU A 89 12.22 -6.70 -4.88
N TYR A 90 11.95 -6.77 -3.57
CA TYR A 90 10.60 -6.62 -3.02
C TYR A 90 9.98 -5.27 -3.41
N GLU A 91 10.72 -4.17 -3.30
CA GLU A 91 10.23 -2.84 -3.70
C GLU A 91 9.72 -2.81 -5.15
N LYS A 92 10.43 -3.48 -6.06
CA LYS A 92 10.03 -3.59 -7.48
C LYS A 92 8.79 -4.47 -7.64
N ILE A 93 8.80 -5.67 -7.04
CA ILE A 93 7.68 -6.61 -7.12
C ILE A 93 6.41 -6.01 -6.54
N ALA A 94 6.51 -5.32 -5.40
CA ALA A 94 5.38 -4.65 -4.75
C ALA A 94 4.83 -3.50 -5.61
N MET A 95 5.70 -2.74 -6.29
CA MET A 95 5.26 -1.69 -7.21
C MET A 95 4.53 -2.27 -8.43
N ASP A 96 5.09 -3.31 -9.05
CA ASP A 96 4.48 -3.98 -10.21
C ASP A 96 3.14 -4.64 -9.83
N TYR A 97 3.08 -5.24 -8.64
CA TYR A 97 1.86 -5.83 -8.08
C TYR A 97 0.77 -4.76 -7.84
N ALA A 98 1.12 -3.63 -7.22
CA ALA A 98 0.19 -2.52 -7.01
C ALA A 98 -0.33 -1.91 -8.32
N GLN A 99 0.52 -1.83 -9.36
CA GLN A 99 0.10 -1.35 -10.67
C GLN A 99 -0.85 -2.33 -11.36
N THR A 100 -0.47 -3.60 -11.41
CA THR A 100 -1.23 -4.69 -12.06
C THR A 100 -2.61 -4.84 -11.45
N TYR A 101 -2.70 -4.76 -10.13
CA TYR A 101 -3.93 -4.97 -9.38
C TYR A 101 -4.52 -3.68 -8.79
N SER A 102 -4.18 -2.51 -9.35
CA SER A 102 -4.67 -1.18 -8.90
C SER A 102 -6.20 -1.05 -8.89
N GLY A 103 -6.91 -1.85 -9.69
CA GLY A 103 -8.37 -1.92 -9.66
C GLY A 103 -8.96 -2.69 -8.48
N ILE A 104 -8.17 -3.59 -7.88
CA ILE A 104 -8.57 -4.53 -6.83
C ILE A 104 -8.00 -4.10 -5.48
N ILE A 105 -6.71 -3.81 -5.40
CA ILE A 105 -6.02 -3.42 -4.18
C ILE A 105 -6.42 -1.99 -3.81
N GLN A 106 -6.62 -1.76 -2.51
CA GLN A 106 -6.84 -0.44 -1.97
C GLN A 106 -5.49 0.26 -1.73
N THR A 107 -5.02 1.01 -2.72
CA THR A 107 -3.87 1.92 -2.54
C THR A 107 -4.39 3.34 -2.41
N VAL A 108 -4.30 3.93 -1.21
CA VAL A 108 -4.67 5.33 -1.02
C VAL A 108 -3.61 6.22 -1.67
N ASP A 109 -3.96 6.86 -2.79
CA ASP A 109 -3.08 7.80 -3.47
C ASP A 109 -3.35 9.22 -2.95
N LEU A 110 -2.48 9.69 -2.06
CA LEU A 110 -2.55 11.02 -1.45
C LEU A 110 -2.39 12.14 -2.49
N TRP A 111 -1.71 11.89 -3.62
CA TRP A 111 -1.54 12.90 -4.65
C TRP A 111 -2.89 13.25 -5.30
N TRP A 112 -3.71 12.25 -5.59
CA TRP A 112 -5.06 12.48 -6.14
C TRP A 112 -6.03 13.09 -5.14
N LEU A 113 -5.85 12.83 -3.84
CA LEU A 113 -6.58 13.56 -2.80
C LEU A 113 -6.24 15.06 -2.85
N VAL A 114 -4.96 15.40 -2.88
CA VAL A 114 -4.50 16.80 -2.98
C VAL A 114 -5.00 17.45 -4.27
N ALA A 115 -4.90 16.75 -5.41
CA ALA A 115 -5.44 17.23 -6.69
C ALA A 115 -6.95 17.48 -6.62
N SER A 116 -7.71 16.59 -5.98
CA SER A 116 -9.16 16.73 -5.77
C SER A 116 -9.49 17.94 -4.90
N LEU A 117 -8.75 18.15 -3.81
CA LEU A 117 -8.92 19.32 -2.94
C LEU A 117 -8.60 20.62 -3.67
N LEU A 118 -7.48 20.68 -4.39
CA LEU A 118 -7.08 21.86 -5.17
C LEU A 118 -8.10 22.19 -6.25
N THR A 119 -8.52 21.20 -7.04
CA THR A 119 -9.54 21.41 -8.10
C THR A 119 -10.90 21.77 -7.52
N GLY A 120 -11.27 21.26 -6.34
CA GLY A 120 -12.47 21.68 -5.60
C GLY A 120 -12.39 23.14 -5.15
N ILE A 121 -11.29 23.54 -4.49
CA ILE A 121 -11.06 24.94 -4.08
C ILE A 121 -11.03 25.87 -5.29
N SER A 122 -10.37 25.47 -6.39
CA SER A 122 -10.36 26.22 -7.64
C SER A 122 -11.75 26.38 -8.23
N SER A 123 -12.61 25.35 -8.15
CA SER A 123 -14.00 25.42 -8.61
C SER A 123 -14.83 26.42 -7.80
N LEU A 124 -14.57 26.56 -6.51
CA LEU A 124 -15.26 27.54 -5.67
C LEU A 124 -14.75 28.97 -5.87
N SER A 125 -13.44 29.15 -6.03
CA SER A 125 -12.79 30.46 -6.01
C SER A 125 -12.63 31.12 -7.39
N LEU A 126 -12.23 30.36 -8.41
CA LEU A 126 -11.91 30.94 -9.72
C LEU A 126 -13.10 31.63 -10.39
N PRO A 127 -14.31 31.03 -10.46
CA PRO A 127 -15.45 31.69 -11.09
C PRO A 127 -15.79 33.01 -10.40
N PHE A 128 -15.70 33.05 -9.07
CA PHE A 128 -15.93 34.25 -8.28
C PHE A 128 -14.89 35.34 -8.56
N VAL A 129 -13.60 34.98 -8.58
CA VAL A 129 -12.52 35.92 -8.92
C VAL A 129 -12.72 36.51 -10.32
N PHE A 130 -13.11 35.69 -11.31
CA PHE A 130 -13.39 36.15 -12.66
C PHE A 130 -14.60 37.10 -12.72
N ALA A 131 -15.66 36.80 -11.97
CA ALA A 131 -16.85 37.66 -11.88
C ALA A 131 -16.54 39.03 -11.26
N PHE A 132 -15.59 39.12 -10.33
CA PHE A 132 -15.21 40.38 -9.66
C PHE A 132 -14.08 41.16 -10.35
N SER A 133 -13.43 40.58 -11.37
CA SER A 133 -12.24 41.19 -11.99
C SER A 133 -12.56 42.23 -13.06
N HIS A 134 -13.32 41.86 -14.09
CA HIS A 134 -13.62 42.72 -15.23
C HIS A 134 -14.99 42.38 -15.83
N PRO A 135 -15.79 43.36 -16.32
CA PRO A 135 -17.13 43.09 -16.87
C PRO A 135 -17.21 42.02 -17.97
N ILE A 136 -16.16 41.91 -18.79
CA ILE A 136 -16.05 40.88 -19.85
C ILE A 136 -15.85 39.48 -19.24
N LEU A 137 -15.11 39.38 -18.13
CA LEU A 137 -14.81 38.10 -17.48
C LEU A 137 -16.02 37.53 -16.73
N ILE A 138 -17.01 38.37 -16.38
CA ILE A 138 -18.30 37.92 -15.81
C ILE A 138 -18.98 36.91 -16.74
N GLN A 139 -18.95 37.15 -18.05
CA GLN A 139 -19.56 36.24 -19.03
C GLN A 139 -18.79 34.92 -19.15
N VAL A 140 -17.51 34.91 -18.78
CA VAL A 140 -16.62 33.75 -18.86
C VAL A 140 -16.66 32.91 -17.58
N ALA A 141 -16.97 33.51 -16.43
CA ALA A 141 -16.98 32.85 -15.13
C ALA A 141 -17.84 31.56 -15.06
N PRO A 142 -19.05 31.50 -15.65
CA PRO A 142 -19.84 30.26 -15.67
C PRO A 142 -19.15 29.13 -16.45
N PHE A 143 -18.41 29.44 -17.52
CA PHE A 143 -17.66 28.44 -18.29
C PHE A 143 -16.44 27.96 -17.51
N VAL A 144 -15.76 28.86 -16.78
CA VAL A 144 -14.67 28.50 -15.87
C VAL A 144 -15.18 27.53 -14.82
N PHE A 145 -16.34 27.77 -14.23
CA PHE A 145 -16.92 26.86 -13.23
C PHE A 145 -17.24 25.48 -13.81
N GLY A 146 -17.87 25.43 -14.99
CA GLY A 146 -18.13 24.17 -15.69
C GLY A 146 -16.83 23.40 -15.95
N PHE A 147 -15.80 24.07 -16.46
CA PHE A 147 -14.51 23.47 -16.76
C PHE A 147 -13.79 22.94 -15.51
N THR A 148 -13.72 23.73 -14.44
CA THR A 148 -13.09 23.30 -13.18
C THR A 148 -13.85 22.14 -12.54
N MET A 149 -15.18 22.09 -12.69
CA MET A 149 -15.99 20.95 -12.25
C MET A 149 -15.69 19.65 -13.03
N VAL A 150 -15.30 19.74 -14.31
CA VAL A 150 -14.80 18.56 -15.05
C VAL A 150 -13.48 18.07 -14.43
N LEU A 151 -12.54 18.98 -14.20
CA LEU A 151 -11.25 18.63 -13.57
C LEU A 151 -11.44 18.02 -12.19
N TYR A 152 -12.34 18.60 -11.39
CA TYR A 152 -12.73 18.08 -10.09
C TYR A 152 -13.39 16.70 -10.18
N GLY A 153 -14.32 16.50 -11.10
CA GLY A 153 -14.96 15.21 -11.33
C GLY A 153 -13.95 14.10 -11.70
N ILE A 154 -12.97 14.42 -12.55
CA ILE A 154 -11.91 13.50 -12.95
C ILE A 154 -11.02 13.16 -11.75
N SER A 155 -10.50 14.17 -11.04
CA SER A 155 -9.60 13.95 -9.90
C SER A 155 -10.26 13.15 -8.77
N VAL A 156 -11.51 13.49 -8.43
CA VAL A 156 -12.32 12.76 -7.45
C VAL A 156 -12.60 11.34 -7.91
N SER A 157 -12.88 11.11 -9.20
CA SER A 157 -13.10 9.75 -9.71
C SER A 157 -11.86 8.87 -9.54
N VAL A 158 -10.67 9.42 -9.83
CA VAL A 158 -9.42 8.67 -9.65
C VAL A 158 -9.14 8.41 -8.17
N PHE A 159 -9.30 9.42 -7.31
CA PHE A 159 -9.13 9.28 -5.86
C PHE A 159 -10.11 8.27 -5.25
N LEU A 160 -11.41 8.40 -5.52
CA LEU A 160 -12.43 7.51 -4.96
C LEU A 160 -12.25 6.07 -5.44
N ARG A 161 -11.76 5.86 -6.67
CA ARG A 161 -11.46 4.52 -7.17
C ARG A 161 -10.35 3.84 -6.36
N SER A 162 -9.38 4.61 -5.89
CA SER A 162 -8.29 4.12 -5.03
C SER A 162 -8.76 3.87 -3.60
N PHE A 163 -9.83 4.56 -3.16
CA PHE A 163 -10.40 4.46 -1.82
C PHE A 163 -11.38 3.29 -1.65
N ILE A 164 -12.17 2.95 -2.66
CA ILE A 164 -13.16 1.86 -2.60
C ILE A 164 -12.43 0.51 -2.70
N SER A 165 -12.60 -0.39 -1.73
CA SER A 165 -12.13 -1.78 -1.85
C SER A 165 -13.06 -2.60 -2.74
N ALA A 166 -12.50 -3.55 -3.48
CA ALA A 166 -13.29 -4.59 -4.14
C ALA A 166 -13.64 -5.69 -3.13
N PRO A 167 -14.72 -6.46 -3.33
CA PRO A 167 -15.05 -7.59 -2.45
C PRO A 167 -13.90 -8.60 -2.31
N ILE A 168 -13.11 -8.77 -3.37
CA ILE A 168 -11.98 -9.69 -3.43
C ILE A 168 -10.66 -9.08 -2.92
N SER A 169 -10.66 -7.84 -2.41
CA SER A 169 -9.42 -7.20 -1.95
C SER A 169 -8.72 -7.96 -0.83
N SER A 170 -9.45 -8.78 -0.06
CA SER A 170 -8.87 -9.66 0.97
C SER A 170 -7.95 -10.74 0.40
N GLU A 171 -8.25 -11.23 -0.79
CA GLU A 171 -7.47 -12.26 -1.50
C GLU A 171 -6.21 -11.67 -2.16
N PHE A 172 -6.10 -10.34 -2.21
CA PHE A 172 -4.97 -9.63 -2.79
C PHE A 172 -4.32 -8.71 -1.73
N PRO A 173 -3.74 -9.29 -0.65
CA PRO A 173 -3.10 -8.49 0.38
C PRO A 173 -1.92 -7.70 -0.21
N PHE A 174 -1.71 -6.49 0.32
CA PHE A 174 -0.66 -5.60 -0.12
C PHE A 174 -0.07 -4.85 1.07
N VAL A 175 1.26 -4.96 1.24
CA VAL A 175 1.99 -4.23 2.27
C VAL A 175 2.96 -3.25 1.60
N PRO A 176 2.71 -1.94 1.69
CA PRO A 176 3.62 -0.93 1.16
C PRO A 176 5.07 -1.09 1.67
N PRO A 177 6.10 -1.00 0.81
CA PRO A 177 7.51 -1.15 1.22
C PRO A 177 7.96 -0.18 2.31
N LYS A 178 7.34 1.01 2.38
CA LYS A 178 7.60 2.00 3.44
C LYS A 178 7.39 1.45 4.85
N TYR A 179 6.49 0.48 5.03
CA TYR A 179 6.16 -0.06 6.35
C TYR A 179 7.24 -1.03 6.85
N ILE A 180 7.84 -1.83 5.96
CA ILE A 180 8.86 -2.81 6.37
C ILE A 180 10.28 -2.23 6.41
N ARG A 181 10.48 -1.02 5.89
CA ARG A 181 11.80 -0.37 5.76
C ARG A 181 12.53 -0.23 7.10
N ASN A 182 11.80 0.13 8.16
CA ASN A 182 12.40 0.30 9.49
C ASN A 182 12.89 -1.04 10.06
N ALA A 183 12.10 -2.11 9.87
CA ALA A 183 12.48 -3.44 10.29
C ALA A 183 13.70 -3.98 9.52
N ILE A 184 13.73 -3.77 8.20
CA ILE A 184 14.90 -4.09 7.38
C ILE A 184 16.13 -3.29 7.84
N SER A 185 15.99 -1.99 8.10
CA SER A 185 17.11 -1.16 8.59
C SER A 185 17.63 -1.64 9.93
N LEU A 186 16.76 -2.10 10.82
CA LEU A 186 17.16 -2.66 12.11
C LEU A 186 18.01 -3.91 11.92
N PHE A 187 17.59 -4.82 11.04
CA PHE A 187 18.31 -6.07 10.77
C PHE A 187 19.65 -5.79 10.07
N ILE A 188 19.69 -4.88 9.08
CA ILE A 188 20.95 -4.44 8.45
C ILE A 188 21.94 -3.87 9.47
N SER A 189 21.44 -3.17 10.51
CA SER A 189 22.28 -2.60 11.57
C SER A 189 22.73 -3.60 12.64
N THR A 190 22.22 -4.84 12.60
CA THR A 190 22.52 -5.87 13.60
C THR A 190 23.74 -6.69 13.16
N PRO A 191 24.81 -6.74 13.98
CA PRO A 191 25.97 -7.58 13.69
C PRO A 191 25.62 -9.08 13.60
N SER A 192 26.47 -9.85 12.91
CA SER A 192 26.34 -11.32 12.79
C SER A 192 25.14 -11.83 11.98
N LEU A 193 24.49 -10.95 11.21
CA LEU A 193 23.59 -11.35 10.14
C LEU A 193 24.34 -11.30 8.80
N SER A 194 24.50 -12.45 8.14
CA SER A 194 25.16 -12.51 6.83
C SER A 194 24.29 -12.00 5.68
N TRP A 195 22.96 -12.06 5.86
CA TRP A 195 22.01 -11.53 4.89
C TRP A 195 20.73 -11.05 5.57
N THR A 196 20.14 -9.98 5.02
CA THR A 196 18.84 -9.44 5.44
C THR A 196 17.96 -9.20 4.24
N GLY A 197 16.69 -9.57 4.34
CA GLY A 197 15.71 -9.32 3.32
C GLY A 197 14.31 -9.68 3.77
N VAL A 198 13.53 -10.19 2.84
CA VAL A 198 12.10 -10.42 3.01
C VAL A 198 11.78 -11.83 2.55
N SER A 199 11.04 -12.59 3.36
CA SER A 199 10.38 -13.82 2.91
C SER A 199 8.93 -13.50 2.55
N ILE A 200 8.49 -13.99 1.40
CA ILE A 200 7.13 -13.85 0.89
C ILE A 200 6.65 -15.19 0.33
N ASP A 201 5.38 -15.48 0.56
CA ASP A 201 4.70 -16.58 -0.11
C ASP A 201 4.07 -16.05 -1.39
N ILE A 202 4.57 -16.51 -2.54
CA ILE A 202 4.05 -16.13 -3.84
C ILE A 202 3.10 -17.22 -4.31
N GLY A 203 1.80 -16.95 -4.22
CA GLY A 203 0.75 -17.79 -4.80
C GLY A 203 0.63 -17.52 -6.29
N ARG A 204 0.57 -18.55 -7.13
CA ARG A 204 0.39 -18.40 -8.59
C ARG A 204 -0.78 -19.23 -9.09
N PHE A 205 -1.51 -18.68 -10.05
CA PHE A 205 -2.54 -19.37 -10.83
C PHE A 205 -2.61 -18.78 -12.23
N GLY A 206 -2.19 -19.55 -13.25
CA GLY A 206 -2.06 -19.05 -14.62
C GLY A 206 -1.14 -17.82 -14.70
N ASP A 207 -1.65 -16.73 -15.27
CA ASP A 207 -0.96 -15.43 -15.38
C ASP A 207 -1.11 -14.53 -14.12
N TYR A 208 -1.84 -14.99 -13.10
CA TYR A 208 -2.11 -14.23 -11.89
C TYR A 208 -1.19 -14.67 -10.75
N TYR A 209 -0.86 -13.72 -9.87
CA TYR A 209 -0.11 -13.99 -8.66
C TYR A 209 -0.60 -13.14 -7.48
N VAL A 210 -0.44 -13.68 -6.28
CA VAL A 210 -0.73 -13.02 -5.00
C VAL A 210 0.50 -13.09 -4.10
N LEU A 211 0.64 -12.12 -3.21
CA LEU A 211 1.77 -11.99 -2.29
C LEU A 211 1.26 -12.10 -0.85
N GLU A 212 1.52 -13.22 -0.19
CA GLU A 212 1.07 -13.50 1.18
C GLU A 212 2.24 -13.66 2.15
N ASP A 213 1.90 -13.68 3.44
CA ASP A 213 2.80 -14.00 4.56
C ASP A 213 4.14 -13.24 4.55
N LEU A 214 4.08 -11.93 4.25
CA LEU A 214 5.25 -11.07 4.22
C LEU A 214 5.95 -11.01 5.57
N LYS A 215 7.21 -11.46 5.62
CA LYS A 215 8.05 -11.48 6.82
C LYS A 215 9.41 -10.84 6.54
N VAL A 216 9.94 -10.09 7.50
CA VAL A 216 11.32 -9.61 7.45
C VAL A 216 12.23 -10.68 8.04
N VAL A 217 13.27 -11.07 7.30
CA VAL A 217 14.13 -12.20 7.66
C VAL A 217 15.59 -11.79 7.66
N GLY A 218 16.33 -12.22 8.68
CA GLY A 218 17.78 -12.14 8.79
C GLY A 218 18.37 -13.53 8.90
N ARG A 219 19.34 -13.85 8.03
CA ARG A 219 20.13 -15.08 8.12
C ARG A 219 21.33 -14.83 9.00
N ILE A 220 21.56 -15.74 9.94
CA ILE A 220 22.69 -15.66 10.87
C ILE A 220 23.93 -16.16 10.16
N ASP A 221 25.02 -15.40 10.30
CA ASP A 221 26.30 -15.75 9.72
C ASP A 221 26.79 -17.12 10.20
N SER A 222 27.48 -17.85 9.32
CA SER A 222 27.99 -19.22 9.54
C SER A 222 26.94 -20.33 9.74
N ILE A 223 25.65 -20.02 9.92
CA ILE A 223 24.56 -21.01 10.12
C ILE A 223 23.30 -20.71 9.28
N GLU A 224 23.47 -20.12 8.09
CA GLU A 224 22.38 -19.61 7.24
C GLU A 224 21.39 -20.67 6.77
N SER A 225 21.83 -21.92 6.67
CA SER A 225 21.00 -23.04 6.23
C SER A 225 20.17 -23.65 7.36
N VAL A 226 20.45 -23.26 8.61
CA VAL A 226 19.97 -23.95 9.80
C VAL A 226 19.22 -23.03 10.76
N ALA A 227 19.54 -21.74 10.78
CA ALA A 227 18.87 -20.77 11.63
C ALA A 227 18.62 -19.45 10.92
N ARG A 228 17.44 -18.88 11.17
CA ARG A 228 17.09 -17.52 10.74
C ARG A 228 16.31 -16.79 11.83
N ILE A 229 16.32 -15.49 11.75
CA ILE A 229 15.55 -14.60 12.62
C ILE A 229 14.45 -13.97 11.79
N VAL A 230 13.23 -14.03 12.29
CA VAL A 230 12.03 -13.53 11.62
C VAL A 230 11.41 -12.42 12.46
N ALA A 231 11.24 -11.24 11.88
CA ALA A 231 10.47 -10.16 12.48
C ALA A 231 9.00 -10.26 12.03
N GLU A 232 8.11 -10.45 13.01
CA GLU A 232 6.68 -10.33 12.81
C GLU A 232 6.26 -8.87 13.00
N LEU A 233 5.61 -8.33 11.98
CA LEU A 233 5.14 -6.94 11.96
C LEU A 233 3.68 -6.87 12.39
N ASP A 234 3.28 -5.74 12.95
CA ASP A 234 1.87 -5.40 13.15
C ASP A 234 1.25 -4.75 11.90
N GLU A 235 -0.03 -4.39 11.97
CA GLU A 235 -0.77 -3.75 10.87
C GLU A 235 -0.18 -2.37 10.47
N SER A 236 0.60 -1.74 11.35
CA SER A 236 1.25 -0.45 11.09
C SER A 236 2.65 -0.60 10.49
N GLY A 237 3.18 -1.82 10.42
CA GLY A 237 4.54 -2.13 9.98
C GLY A 237 5.57 -2.05 11.10
N GLU A 238 5.16 -1.87 12.36
CA GLU A 238 6.06 -1.89 13.49
C GLU A 238 6.37 -3.33 13.90
N ILE A 239 7.59 -3.56 14.42
CA ILE A 239 8.02 -4.90 14.82
C ILE A 239 7.31 -5.26 16.12
N LYS A 240 6.42 -6.24 16.05
CA LYS A 240 5.68 -6.76 17.21
C LYS A 240 6.52 -7.72 18.03
N ARG A 241 7.22 -8.62 17.34
CA ARG A 241 8.14 -9.58 17.98
C ARG A 241 9.16 -10.09 16.98
N ILE A 242 10.27 -10.58 17.51
CA ILE A 242 11.30 -11.27 16.76
C ILE A 242 11.34 -12.72 17.19
N VAL A 243 11.17 -13.61 16.22
CA VAL A 243 11.05 -15.06 16.42
C VAL A 243 12.28 -15.74 15.80
N PRO A 244 13.02 -16.54 16.58
CA PRO A 244 14.07 -17.39 16.03
C PRO A 244 13.45 -18.64 15.41
N GLU A 245 13.81 -18.93 14.16
CA GLU A 245 13.40 -20.15 13.45
C GLU A 245 14.62 -21.03 13.24
N LEU A 246 14.58 -22.23 13.85
CA LEU A 246 15.65 -23.22 13.82
C LEU A 246 15.19 -24.44 13.03
N ASN A 247 15.87 -24.74 11.93
CA ASN A 247 15.56 -25.84 11.03
C ASN A 247 16.53 -27.02 11.22
N PHE A 248 16.55 -27.59 12.42
CA PHE A 248 17.28 -28.81 12.70
C PHE A 248 16.59 -29.68 13.74
N LYS A 249 16.92 -30.97 13.69
CA LYS A 249 16.37 -31.98 14.59
C LYS A 249 16.74 -31.66 16.04
N ASP A 250 15.77 -31.77 16.95
CA ASP A 250 15.91 -31.53 18.39
C ASP A 250 16.22 -30.07 18.79
N ALA A 251 15.90 -29.10 17.92
CA ALA A 251 16.06 -27.68 18.23
C ALA A 251 15.19 -27.26 19.44
N PRO A 252 15.79 -26.67 20.50
CA PRO A 252 15.02 -26.13 21.61
C PRO A 252 14.20 -24.91 21.17
N LYS A 253 13.05 -24.70 21.80
CA LYS A 253 12.29 -23.46 21.63
C LYS A 253 13.01 -22.34 22.36
N ILE A 254 13.49 -21.35 21.61
CA ILE A 254 14.07 -20.12 22.14
C ILE A 254 12.95 -19.09 22.30
N GLU A 255 13.00 -18.28 23.36
CA GLU A 255 11.99 -17.26 23.59
C GLU A 255 12.07 -16.14 22.56
N SER A 256 10.90 -15.69 22.07
CA SER A 256 10.81 -14.54 21.16
C SER A 256 11.03 -13.22 21.90
N ILE A 257 11.73 -12.27 21.30
CA ILE A 257 11.85 -10.91 21.84
C ILE A 257 10.53 -10.16 21.58
N LYS A 258 9.89 -9.65 22.64
CA LYS A 258 8.61 -8.93 22.56
C LYS A 258 8.69 -7.46 23.01
N SER A 259 9.78 -7.04 23.65
CA SER A 259 9.95 -5.69 24.18
C SER A 259 11.41 -5.24 24.04
N ASN A 260 11.64 -3.93 24.00
CA ASN A 260 12.96 -3.31 23.84
C ASN A 260 13.75 -3.81 22.62
N ILE A 261 13.05 -3.97 21.50
CA ILE A 261 13.63 -4.41 20.23
C ILE A 261 14.67 -3.39 19.76
N SER A 262 15.93 -3.82 19.79
CA SER A 262 17.12 -3.04 19.44
C SER A 262 18.17 -3.97 18.82
N PRO A 263 19.15 -3.45 18.06
CA PRO A 263 20.21 -4.28 17.49
C PRO A 263 20.93 -5.12 18.55
N ALA A 264 21.20 -4.55 19.72
CA ALA A 264 21.82 -5.26 20.84
C ALA A 264 20.98 -6.44 21.36
N SER A 265 19.65 -6.27 21.46
CA SER A 265 18.77 -7.37 21.88
C SER A 265 18.73 -8.51 20.86
N ILE A 266 18.78 -8.19 19.55
CA ILE A 266 18.82 -9.18 18.48
C ILE A 266 20.16 -9.92 18.50
N GLN A 267 21.26 -9.18 18.70
CA GLN A 267 22.59 -9.75 18.81
C GLN A 267 22.69 -10.75 19.97
N LEU A 268 22.11 -10.44 21.14
CA LEU A 268 22.05 -11.39 22.26
C LEU A 268 21.27 -12.67 21.91
N LEU A 269 20.19 -12.55 21.14
CA LEU A 269 19.44 -13.70 20.64
C LEU A 269 20.25 -14.52 19.62
N ILE A 270 20.98 -13.86 18.71
CA ILE A 270 21.90 -14.52 17.76
C ILE A 270 22.94 -15.34 18.52
N VAL A 271 23.55 -14.76 19.54
CA VAL A 271 24.54 -15.42 20.41
C VAL A 271 23.95 -16.67 21.06
N GLU A 272 22.73 -16.58 21.59
CA GLU A 272 22.04 -17.71 22.20
C GLU A 272 21.80 -18.84 21.19
N ILE A 273 21.36 -18.50 19.97
CA ILE A 273 21.16 -19.45 18.87
C ILE A 273 22.48 -20.15 18.52
N ILE A 274 23.56 -19.40 18.36
CA ILE A 274 24.90 -19.93 18.03
C ILE A 274 25.37 -20.88 19.14
N LYS A 275 25.25 -20.51 20.42
CA LYS A 275 25.61 -21.37 21.56
C LYS A 275 24.83 -22.69 21.55
N ILE A 276 23.54 -22.62 21.27
CA ILE A 276 22.67 -23.81 21.16
C ILE A 276 23.12 -24.70 20.01
N TYR A 277 23.43 -24.10 18.85
CA TYR A 277 23.90 -24.83 17.68
C TYR A 277 25.23 -25.57 17.96
N VAL A 278 26.22 -24.90 18.55
CA VAL A 278 27.51 -25.51 18.92
C VAL A 278 27.33 -26.67 19.88
N LYS A 279 26.51 -26.49 20.92
CA LYS A 279 26.26 -27.53 21.92
C LYS A 279 25.69 -28.82 21.31
N LEU A 280 24.89 -28.69 20.25
CA LEU A 280 24.20 -29.83 19.62
C LEU A 280 24.99 -30.46 18.46
N ARG A 281 25.82 -29.68 17.75
CA ARG A 281 26.50 -30.14 16.52
C ARG A 281 28.02 -30.25 16.64
N GLY A 282 28.64 -29.71 17.70
CA GLY A 282 30.10 -29.55 17.81
C GLY A 282 30.59 -28.26 17.13
N SER A 283 31.76 -27.75 17.53
CA SER A 283 32.28 -26.48 16.99
C SER A 283 32.76 -26.61 15.53
N ASN A 284 32.75 -25.49 14.82
CA ASN A 284 33.23 -25.34 13.46
C ASN A 284 34.15 -24.10 13.44
N GLU A 285 35.26 -24.10 12.69
CA GLU A 285 36.26 -23.02 12.72
C GLU A 285 35.67 -21.63 12.39
N LEU A 286 34.67 -21.56 11.49
CA LEU A 286 33.94 -20.32 11.14
C LEU A 286 33.11 -19.74 12.28
N LEU A 287 32.80 -20.55 13.28
CA LEU A 287 31.94 -20.16 14.39
C LEU A 287 32.78 -19.54 15.52
N ASP A 288 34.04 -19.97 15.65
CA ASP A 288 35.01 -19.34 16.55
C ASP A 288 35.31 -17.89 16.09
N GLU A 289 35.36 -17.64 14.78
CA GLU A 289 35.56 -16.29 14.19
C GLU A 289 34.40 -15.33 14.52
N VAL A 290 33.14 -15.80 14.43
CA VAL A 290 31.95 -15.01 14.81
C VAL A 290 31.91 -14.76 16.32
N LEU A 291 32.34 -15.72 17.15
CA LEU A 291 32.42 -15.54 18.60
C LEU A 291 33.49 -14.54 19.03
N GLU A 292 34.62 -14.52 18.30
CA GLU A 292 35.72 -13.58 18.50
C GLU A 292 35.30 -12.16 18.11
N GLU A 293 34.60 -11.99 16.98
CA GLU A 293 34.02 -10.70 16.58
C GLU A 293 33.01 -10.16 17.61
N LEU A 294 32.25 -11.07 18.24
CA LEU A 294 31.28 -10.74 19.28
C LEU A 294 31.90 -10.55 20.68
N SER A 295 33.20 -10.77 20.85
CA SER A 295 33.93 -10.68 22.13
C SER A 295 33.35 -11.59 23.23
N ILE A 296 32.92 -12.80 22.88
CA ILE A 296 32.27 -13.74 23.82
C ILE A 296 33.22 -14.88 24.14
N ASP A 297 33.71 -14.91 25.39
CA ASP A 297 34.38 -16.08 25.95
C ASP A 297 33.35 -17.18 26.20
N ILE A 298 33.45 -18.31 25.49
CA ILE A 298 32.69 -19.51 25.82
C ILE A 298 33.55 -20.38 26.74
N THR A 299 33.37 -20.22 28.06
CA THR A 299 33.71 -21.30 28.99
C THR A 299 32.68 -22.42 28.79
N ILE A 300 33.06 -23.45 28.06
CA ILE A 300 32.31 -24.70 27.95
C ILE A 300 32.48 -25.44 29.29
N GLU A 301 31.48 -25.40 30.16
CA GLU A 301 31.29 -26.36 31.27
C GLU A 301 30.35 -27.50 30.87
#